data_AF-A0A820M6U5-F1
#
_entry.id   AF-A0A820M6U5-F1
#
_cell.length_a   1.000
_cell.length_b   1.000
_cell.length_c   1.000
_cell.angle_alpha   90.00
_cell.angle_beta   90.00
_cell.angle_gamma   90.00
#
_symmetry.space_group_name_H-M   'P 1'
#
loop_
_entity.id
_entity.type
_entity.pdbx_description
1 polymer ?
#
loop_
_entity_poly.entity_id
_entity_poly.type
_entity_poly.pdbx_seq_one_letter_code
_entity_poly.pdbx_strand_id
1 'polypeptide(L)'
;VEVKYTQIFINNEWHKATNGKTCSLINPSTGEEICQVEEGIRADVDKAVEGAQTAFDIESSWHKFDPLSFSQHKSIFDCTETN
;
A
#
# COMPACT_ATOMS: atom_id res chain seq x y z
N VAL A 1 -1.27 9.73 -18.45
CA VAL A 1 -1.43 8.68 -17.40
C VAL A 1 -2.15 9.34 -16.25
N GLU A 2 -3.32 8.85 -15.86
CA GLU A 2 -4.07 9.41 -14.74
C GLU A 2 -3.72 8.61 -13.48
N VAL A 3 -3.19 9.28 -12.46
CA VAL A 3 -2.80 8.63 -11.20
C VAL A 3 -4.01 8.56 -10.28
N LYS A 4 -4.53 7.35 -10.07
CA LYS A 4 -5.75 7.10 -9.29
C LYS A 4 -5.52 7.09 -7.77
N TYR A 5 -4.29 6.81 -7.33
CA TYR A 5 -3.95 6.65 -5.91
C TYR A 5 -2.64 7.35 -5.59
N THR A 6 -2.66 8.20 -4.56
CA THR A 6 -1.50 8.99 -4.09
C THR A 6 -1.29 8.91 -2.59
N GLN A 7 -2.17 8.20 -1.88
CA GLN A 7 -2.22 8.10 -0.43
C GLN A 7 -1.41 6.90 0.09
N ILE A 8 -1.19 6.84 1.40
CA ILE A 8 -0.48 5.74 2.07
C ILE A 8 -1.48 4.62 2.36
N PHE A 9 -1.20 3.39 1.94
CA PHE A 9 -2.08 2.25 2.19
C PHE A 9 -1.62 1.47 3.44
N ILE A 10 -2.41 1.54 4.52
CA ILE A 10 -2.13 0.86 5.80
C ILE A 10 -3.41 0.16 6.25
N ASN A 11 -3.28 -1.09 6.72
CA ASN A 11 -4.38 -1.87 7.28
C ASN A 11 -5.65 -1.89 6.38
N ASN A 12 -5.45 -2.08 5.07
CA ASN A 12 -6.51 -2.15 4.07
C ASN A 12 -7.26 -0.81 3.79
N GLU A 13 -6.73 0.32 4.28
CA GLU A 13 -7.30 1.65 4.11
C GLU A 13 -6.28 2.64 3.53
N TRP A 14 -6.78 3.68 2.85
CA TRP A 14 -5.97 4.78 2.34
C TRP A 14 -5.93 5.93 3.35
N HIS A 15 -4.73 6.29 3.78
CA HIS A 15 -4.46 7.35 4.74
C HIS A 15 -3.64 8.47 4.10
N LYS A 16 -3.90 9.71 4.52
CA LYS A 16 -3.05 10.87 4.19
C LYS A 16 -1.81 10.87 5.07
N ALA A 17 -0.69 11.44 4.62
CA ALA A 17 0.50 11.52 5.45
C ALA A 17 0.21 12.34 6.71
N THR A 18 0.74 11.87 7.85
CA THR A 18 0.56 12.58 9.12
C THR A 18 1.19 13.99 9.09
N ASN A 19 2.18 14.21 8.22
CA ASN A 19 2.88 15.49 8.05
C ASN A 19 2.29 16.38 6.93
N GLY A 20 1.38 15.84 6.10
CA GLY A 20 0.86 16.54 4.92
C GLY A 20 1.92 16.91 3.87
N LYS A 21 3.10 16.27 3.90
CA LYS A 21 4.14 16.45 2.90
C LYS A 21 3.91 15.49 1.75
N THR A 22 4.21 15.95 0.55
CA THR A 22 4.14 15.17 -0.67
C THR A 22 5.47 15.20 -1.41
N CYS A 23 5.80 14.09 -2.07
CA CYS A 23 6.96 13.94 -2.93
C CYS A 23 6.50 13.95 -4.40
N SER A 24 7.12 14.80 -5.21
CA SER A 24 6.88 14.88 -6.64
C SER A 24 7.56 13.73 -7.38
N LEU A 25 6.78 12.94 -8.10
CA LEU A 25 7.28 11.83 -8.91
C LEU A 25 7.56 12.34 -10.33
N ILE A 26 8.83 12.41 -10.68
CA ILE A 26 9.29 12.97 -11.97
C ILE A 26 9.56 11.83 -12.95
N ASN A 27 9.05 11.95 -14.17
CA ASN A 27 9.33 10.99 -15.23
C ASN A 27 10.80 11.12 -15.70
N PRO A 28 11.64 10.06 -15.62
CA PRO A 28 13.02 10.15 -16.04
C PRO A 28 13.20 10.34 -17.56
N SER A 29 12.19 10.00 -18.37
CA SER A 29 12.25 10.09 -19.83
C SER A 29 11.82 11.45 -20.39
N THR A 30 10.91 12.16 -19.72
CA THR A 30 10.38 13.47 -20.17
C THR A 30 10.72 14.63 -19.25
N GLY A 31 11.14 14.35 -18.00
CA GLY A 31 11.39 15.38 -16.98
C GLY A 31 10.13 16.03 -16.41
N GLU A 32 8.94 15.57 -16.82
CA GLU A 32 7.65 16.11 -16.35
C GLU A 32 7.21 15.45 -15.05
N GLU A 33 6.54 16.23 -14.20
CA GLU A 33 5.92 15.73 -12.96
C GLU A 33 4.68 14.88 -13.30
N ILE A 34 4.66 13.64 -12.82
CA ILE A 34 3.57 12.69 -13.05
C ILE A 34 2.49 12.88 -11.98
N CYS A 35 2.90 12.85 -10.71
CA CYS A 35 2.00 12.99 -9.57
C CYS A 35 2.75 13.36 -8.30
N GLN A 36 1.99 13.82 -7.30
CA GLN A 36 2.47 14.04 -5.94
C GLN A 36 1.98 12.89 -5.07
N VAL A 37 2.91 12.14 -4.48
CA VAL A 37 2.62 11.02 -3.58
C VAL A 37 2.86 11.46 -2.15
N GLU A 38 2.01 11.07 -1.21
CA GLU A 38 2.15 11.37 0.21
C GLU A 38 3.48 10.81 0.77
N GLU A 39 4.26 11.66 1.44
CA GLU A 39 5.55 11.29 2.03
C GLU A 39 5.34 10.68 3.42
N GLY A 40 5.50 9.36 3.51
CA GLY A 40 5.43 8.65 4.79
C GLY A 40 6.60 9.02 5.69
N ILE A 41 6.29 9.52 6.89
CA ILE A 41 7.29 9.76 7.94
C ILE A 41 7.33 8.58 8.91
N ARG A 42 8.27 8.65 9.87
CA ARG A 42 8.41 7.62 10.92
C ARG A 42 7.06 7.27 11.61
N ALA A 43 6.22 8.27 11.87
CA ALA A 43 4.91 8.04 12.49
C ALA A 43 3.95 7.20 11.62
N ASP A 44 4.02 7.32 10.29
CA ASP A 44 3.21 6.51 9.38
C ASP A 44 3.79 5.08 9.28
N VAL A 45 5.11 4.95 9.36
CA VAL A 45 5.81 3.65 9.45
C VAL A 45 5.43 2.93 10.73
N ASP A 46 5.43 3.60 11.88
CA ASP A 46 5.07 3.00 13.17
C ASP A 46 3.63 2.46 13.14
N LYS A 47 2.68 3.21 12.57
CA LYS A 47 1.28 2.75 12.35
C LYS A 47 1.21 1.54 11.41
N ALA A 48 2.00 1.55 10.33
CA ALA A 48 2.06 0.43 9.40
C ALA A 48 2.59 -0.84 10.07
N VAL A 49 3.61 -0.71 10.91
CA VAL A 49 4.19 -1.82 11.68
C VAL A 49 3.21 -2.36 12.71
N GLU A 50 2.47 -1.50 13.42
CA GLU A 50 1.43 -1.93 14.36
C GLU A 50 0.30 -2.70 13.65
N GLY A 51 -0.14 -2.21 12.49
CA GLY A 51 -1.12 -2.90 11.65
C GLY A 51 -0.61 -4.25 11.15
N ALA A 52 0.64 -4.32 10.69
CA ALA A 52 1.28 -5.56 10.27
C ALA A 52 1.46 -6.55 11.42
N GLN A 53 1.77 -6.07 12.62
CA GLN A 53 1.89 -6.91 13.83
C GLN A 53 0.53 -7.52 14.18
N THR A 54 -0.53 -6.72 14.16
CA THR A 54 -1.91 -7.19 14.41
C THR A 54 -2.33 -8.22 13.36
N ALA A 55 -1.96 -8.00 12.10
CA ALA A 55 -2.19 -8.96 11.03
C ALA A 55 -1.33 -10.23 11.15
N PHE A 56 -0.22 -10.20 11.90
CA PHE A 56 0.65 -11.36 12.11
C PHE A 56 0.32 -12.14 13.39
N ASP A 57 -0.54 -11.62 14.26
CA ASP A 57 -0.95 -12.29 15.49
C ASP A 57 -1.56 -13.67 15.21
N ILE A 58 -1.31 -14.63 16.11
CA ILE A 58 -1.70 -16.04 15.96
C ILE A 58 -3.21 -16.20 15.74
N GLU A 59 -4.01 -15.32 16.33
CA GLU A 59 -5.45 -15.35 16.21
C GLU A 59 -5.98 -14.74 14.91
N SER A 60 -5.14 -14.03 14.16
CA SER A 60 -5.51 -13.34 12.93
C SER A 60 -5.85 -14.30 11.78
N SER A 61 -6.74 -13.84 10.90
CA SER A 61 -7.13 -14.59 9.69
C SER A 61 -5.96 -14.82 8.74
N TRP A 62 -4.95 -13.96 8.76
CA TRP A 62 -3.74 -14.10 7.95
C TRP A 62 -2.82 -15.20 8.47
N HIS A 63 -2.67 -15.32 9.80
CA HIS A 63 -1.83 -16.37 10.40
C HIS A 63 -2.48 -17.76 10.30
N LYS A 64 -3.81 -17.82 10.33
CA LYS A 64 -4.60 -19.06 10.16
C LYS A 64 -4.81 -19.46 8.70
N PHE A 65 -4.28 -18.69 7.76
CA PHE A 65 -4.47 -18.94 6.34
C PHE A 65 -3.74 -20.23 5.94
N ASP A 66 -4.46 -21.17 5.34
CA ASP A 66 -3.88 -22.41 4.85
C ASP A 66 -2.92 -22.09 3.67
N PRO A 67 -1.66 -22.56 3.67
CA PRO A 67 -0.74 -22.34 2.56
C PRO A 67 -1.31 -22.74 1.19
N LEU A 68 -2.19 -23.73 1.13
CA LEU A 68 -2.83 -24.16 -0.12
C LEU A 68 -3.91 -23.17 -0.60
N SER A 69 -4.71 -22.62 0.32
CA SER A 69 -5.68 -21.56 -0.04
C SER A 69 -4.95 -20.26 -0.37
N PHE A 70 -3.79 -20.00 0.26
CA PHE A 70 -2.94 -18.83 -0.04
C PHE A 70 -2.45 -18.88 -1.48
N SER A 71 -1.92 -20.04 -1.91
CA SER A 71 -1.49 -20.26 -3.29
C SER A 71 -2.63 -20.20 -4.32
N GLN A 72 -3.87 -20.47 -3.90
CA GLN A 72 -5.06 -20.39 -4.76
C GLN A 72 -5.69 -19.00 -4.80
N HIS A 73 -5.22 -18.04 -4.00
CA HIS A 73 -5.68 -16.65 -4.02
C HIS A 73 -5.16 -15.92 -5.28
N LYS A 74 -5.54 -16.43 -6.45
CA LYS A 74 -5.30 -15.88 -7.79
C LYS A 74 -5.90 -14.49 -8.00
N SER A 75 -6.77 -14.04 -7.09
CA SER A 75 -7.46 -12.75 -7.22
C SER A 75 -6.48 -11.57 -7.35
N ILE A 76 -5.31 -11.61 -6.72
CA ILE A 76 -4.31 -10.53 -6.88
C ILE A 76 -3.78 -10.52 -8.32
N PHE A 77 -3.59 -11.69 -8.93
CA PHE A 77 -3.17 -11.82 -10.32
C PHE A 77 -4.26 -11.34 -11.28
N ASP A 78 -5.52 -11.71 -11.02
CA ASP A 78 -6.67 -11.30 -11.84
C ASP A 78 -6.92 -9.76 -11.78
N CYS A 79 -6.60 -9.12 -10.65
CA CYS A 79 -6.69 -7.66 -10.50
C CYS A 79 -5.62 -6.89 -11.29
N THR A 80 -4.54 -7.54 -11.75
CA THR A 80 -3.50 -6.85 -12.56
C THR A 80 -3.85 -6.74 -14.05
N GLU A 81 -4.88 -7.44 -14.52
CA GLU A 81 -5.28 -7.46 -15.94
C GLU A 81 -6.48 -6.56 -16.26
N THR A 82 -7.12 -5.94 -15.26
CA THR A 82 -8.23 -5.00 -15.49
C THR A 82 -7.83 -3.55 -15.25
N ASN A 83 -7.11 -2.99 -16.22
CA ASN A 83 -7.09 -1.54 -16.48
C ASN A 83 -6.79 -1.25 -17.95
#